data_AF-A0AAE1YZE5-F1
#
_entry.id   AF-A0AAE1YZE5-F1
#
_cell.length_a   1.000
_cell.length_b   1.000
_cell.length_c   1.000
_cell.angle_alpha   90.00
_cell.angle_beta   90.00
_cell.angle_gamma   90.00
#
_symmetry.space_group_name_H-M   'P 1'
#
loop_
_entity.id
_entity.type
_entity.pdbx_description
1 polymer ?
#
loop_
_entity_poly.entity_id
_entity_poly.type
_entity_poly.pdbx_seq_one_letter_code
_entity_poly.pdbx_strand_id
1 'polypeptide(L)'
;MSGFPAESLSPSITQKLILTGCQLPWEDMTIVDSLPNLEVLKLRNDAFQGSTWATNEGEFCRLKFLSLDHMMLEHWMSESRHFPSLERLVIRWCFFLVEIPRDFG
;
A
#
# COMPACT_ATOMS: atom_id res chain seq x y z
N MET A 1 33.91 -31.42 13.10
CA MET A 1 32.49 -31.10 12.95
C MET A 1 32.29 -29.66 13.40
N SER A 2 32.14 -28.72 12.46
CA SER A 2 31.62 -27.38 12.75
C SER A 2 30.53 -27.14 11.73
N GLY A 3 29.29 -27.12 12.22
CA GLY A 3 28.09 -27.01 11.39
C GLY A 3 28.07 -25.69 10.62
N PHE A 4 27.65 -25.77 9.37
CA PHE A 4 27.26 -24.61 8.60
C PHE A 4 26.14 -23.88 9.35
N PRO A 5 26.15 -22.54 9.44
CA PRO A 5 24.95 -21.84 9.89
C PRO A 5 23.88 -22.15 8.84
N ALA A 6 22.77 -22.73 9.29
CA ALA A 6 21.56 -22.75 8.48
C ALA A 6 21.10 -21.29 8.38
N GLU A 7 21.63 -20.56 7.40
CA GLU A 7 20.96 -19.37 6.90
C GLU A 7 19.59 -19.85 6.45
N SER A 8 18.55 -19.55 7.24
CA SER A 8 17.19 -19.86 6.86
C SER A 8 16.86 -18.98 5.65
N LEU A 9 17.08 -19.52 4.46
CA LEU A 9 16.52 -19.01 3.23
C LEU A 9 15.01 -19.31 3.29
N SER A 10 14.29 -18.57 4.12
CA SER A 10 12.84 -18.47 4.01
C SER A 10 12.59 -17.82 2.65
N PRO A 11 11.96 -18.50 1.68
CA PRO A 11 11.56 -17.84 0.45
C PRO A 11 10.56 -16.77 0.88
N SER A 12 10.95 -15.49 0.84
CA SER A 12 10.01 -14.39 1.02
C SER A 12 9.08 -14.43 -0.18
N ILE A 13 7.94 -15.11 -0.04
CA ILE A 13 6.88 -15.06 -1.03
C ILE A 13 6.35 -13.63 -1.00
N THR A 14 6.71 -12.85 -2.02
CA THR A 14 6.13 -11.53 -2.26
C THR A 14 4.62 -11.67 -2.38
N GLN A 15 3.89 -11.00 -1.50
CA GLN A 15 2.44 -10.98 -1.54
C GLN A 15 1.96 -9.79 -2.39
N LYS A 16 1.02 -10.10 -3.28
CA LYS A 16 0.33 -9.14 -4.13
C LYS A 16 -1.16 -9.19 -3.86
N LEU A 17 -1.73 -8.05 -3.48
CA LEU A 17 -3.16 -7.88 -3.27
C LEU A 17 -3.74 -6.95 -4.34
N ILE A 18 -4.87 -7.37 -4.93
CA ILE A 18 -5.69 -6.53 -5.80
C ILE A 18 -7.09 -6.52 -5.20
N LEU A 19 -7.58 -5.33 -4.87
CA LEU A 19 -8.96 -5.11 -4.42
C LEU A 19 -9.69 -4.31 -5.50
N THR A 20 -10.94 -4.67 -5.78
CA THR A 20 -11.72 -4.06 -6.86
C THR A 20 -13.18 -3.99 -6.47
N GLY A 21 -13.76 -2.78 -6.42
CA GLY A 21 -15.19 -2.61 -6.14
C GLY A 21 -15.66 -3.12 -4.78
N CYS A 22 -14.75 -3.26 -3.81
CA CYS A 22 -15.06 -3.78 -2.49
C CYS A 22 -15.80 -2.76 -1.60
N GLN A 23 -15.64 -1.45 -1.89
CA GLN A 23 -16.26 -0.36 -1.13
C GLN A 23 -15.97 -0.45 0.38
N LEU A 24 -14.76 -0.88 0.74
CA LEU A 24 -14.35 -1.02 2.14
C LEU A 24 -14.11 0.35 2.79
N PRO A 25 -14.45 0.55 4.07
CA PRO A 25 -14.10 1.78 4.77
C PRO A 25 -12.57 1.89 4.92
N TRP A 26 -12.01 3.11 4.86
CA TRP A 26 -10.56 3.33 4.95
C TRP A 26 -9.96 2.83 6.28
N GLU A 27 -10.76 2.74 7.33
CA GLU A 27 -10.38 2.18 8.63
C GLU A 27 -9.95 0.71 8.55
N ASP A 28 -10.48 -0.05 7.58
CA ASP A 28 -10.12 -1.46 7.34
C ASP A 28 -8.77 -1.62 6.63
N MET A 29 -8.13 -0.51 6.22
CA MET A 29 -6.83 -0.54 5.54
C MET A 29 -5.71 -1.08 6.45
N THR A 30 -5.90 -1.01 7.77
CA THR A 30 -5.05 -1.66 8.78
C THR A 30 -4.99 -3.18 8.62
N ILE A 31 -6.08 -3.81 8.12
CA ILE A 31 -6.11 -5.25 7.83
C ILE A 31 -5.22 -5.55 6.63
N VAL A 32 -5.23 -4.68 5.61
CA VAL A 32 -4.37 -4.83 4.43
C VAL A 32 -2.90 -4.70 4.83
N ASP A 33 -2.57 -3.73 5.69
CA ASP A 33 -1.21 -3.55 6.20
C ASP A 33 -0.72 -4.74 7.03
N SER A 34 -1.62 -5.40 7.77
CA SER A 34 -1.28 -6.58 8.58
C SER A 34 -0.85 -7.81 7.76
N LEU A 35 -0.99 -7.78 6.43
CA LEU A 35 -0.65 -8.90 5.56
C LEU A 35 0.87 -9.11 5.49
N PRO A 36 1.38 -10.31 5.85
CA PRO A 36 2.81 -10.56 5.86
C PRO A 36 3.39 -10.53 4.44
N ASN A 37 4.51 -9.80 4.26
CA ASN A 37 5.21 -9.69 2.97
C ASN A 37 4.40 -9.02 1.84
N LEU A 38 3.42 -8.17 2.16
CA LEU A 38 2.73 -7.37 1.15
C LEU A 38 3.68 -6.36 0.49
N GLU A 39 4.08 -6.62 -0.76
CA GLU A 39 4.91 -5.69 -1.53
C GLU A 39 4.14 -5.00 -2.66
N VAL A 40 3.00 -5.56 -3.11
CA VAL A 40 2.21 -5.01 -4.21
C VAL A 40 0.75 -4.86 -3.81
N LEU A 41 0.27 -3.62 -3.78
CA LEU A 41 -1.12 -3.29 -3.54
C LEU A 41 -1.71 -2.55 -4.74
N LYS A 42 -2.87 -3.02 -5.22
CA LYS A 42 -3.63 -2.35 -6.28
C LYS A 42 -5.07 -2.17 -5.85
N LEU A 43 -5.53 -0.93 -5.79
CA LEU A 43 -6.89 -0.55 -5.49
C LEU A 43 -7.55 -0.08 -6.79
N ARG A 44 -8.74 -0.61 -7.09
CA ARG A 44 -9.46 -0.33 -8.33
C ARG A 44 -10.94 -0.10 -8.09
N ASN A 45 -11.56 0.77 -8.90
CA ASN A 45 -13.01 0.95 -8.95
C ASN A 45 -13.60 1.12 -7.55
N ASP A 46 -13.12 2.12 -6.80
CA ASP A 46 -13.56 2.38 -5.43
C ASP A 46 -13.48 1.15 -4.52
N ALA A 47 -12.31 0.50 -4.53
CA ALA A 47 -12.03 -0.62 -3.63
C ALA A 47 -12.17 -0.22 -2.15
N PHE A 48 -11.88 1.05 -1.85
CA PHE A 48 -12.16 1.69 -0.57
C PHE A 48 -13.03 2.93 -0.79
N GLN A 49 -13.93 3.19 0.15
CA GLN A 49 -14.88 4.29 0.13
C GLN A 49 -14.49 5.40 1.11
N GLY A 50 -14.87 6.63 0.79
CA GLY A 50 -14.56 7.83 1.55
C GLY A 50 -13.58 8.73 0.80
N SER A 51 -13.74 10.04 0.99
CA SER A 51 -12.95 11.07 0.31
C SER A 51 -11.55 11.23 0.87
N THR A 52 -11.26 10.72 2.08
CA THR A 52 -9.99 10.92 2.76
C THR A 52 -9.37 9.61 3.18
N TRP A 53 -8.12 9.38 2.76
CA TRP A 53 -7.27 8.29 3.23
C TRP A 53 -6.13 8.84 4.08
N ALA A 54 -6.13 8.51 5.37
CA ALA A 54 -5.02 8.78 6.27
C ALA A 54 -4.14 7.53 6.42
N THR A 55 -2.82 7.68 6.26
CA THR A 55 -1.86 6.61 6.54
C THR A 55 -1.16 6.89 7.86
N ASN A 56 -0.97 5.86 8.68
CA ASN A 56 -0.34 5.98 10.00
C ASN A 56 1.16 5.68 9.94
N GLU A 57 1.88 6.13 10.97
CA GLU A 57 3.31 5.84 11.13
C GLU A 57 3.55 4.33 11.28
N GLY A 58 4.49 3.80 10.51
CA GLY A 58 4.86 2.38 10.54
C GLY A 58 4.00 1.46 9.67
N GLU A 59 2.95 1.97 9.02
CA GLU A 59 2.20 1.21 8.02
C GLU A 59 3.04 1.03 6.74
N PHE A 60 2.67 0.05 5.92
CA PHE A 60 3.17 -0.23 4.58
C PHE A 60 4.70 -0.30 4.44
N CYS A 61 5.38 -0.71 5.51
CA CYS A 61 6.84 -0.76 5.58
C CYS A 61 7.51 -1.60 4.48
N ARG A 62 6.80 -2.61 3.95
CA ARG A 62 7.31 -3.52 2.89
C ARG A 62 6.73 -3.23 1.51
N LEU A 63 5.80 -2.27 1.40
CA LEU A 63 5.09 -2.01 0.16
C LEU A 63 6.03 -1.35 -0.85
N LYS A 64 6.25 -2.01 -1.98
CA LYS A 64 7.10 -1.53 -3.09
C LYS A 64 6.31 -0.93 -4.22
N PHE A 65 5.09 -1.41 -4.45
CA PHE A 65 4.23 -0.95 -5.53
C PHE A 65 2.83 -0.64 -5.00
N LEU A 66 2.39 0.60 -5.21
CA LEU A 66 1.03 1.06 -4.94
C LEU A 66 0.39 1.56 -6.24
N SER A 67 -0.82 1.08 -6.53
CA SER A 67 -1.64 1.59 -7.62
C SER A 67 -3.03 1.96 -7.15
N LEU A 68 -3.42 3.19 -7.47
CA LEU A 68 -4.77 3.72 -7.31
C LEU A 68 -5.38 3.90 -8.71
N ASP A 69 -6.49 3.23 -8.99
CA ASP A 69 -7.14 3.25 -10.30
C ASP A 69 -8.64 3.46 -10.13
N HIS A 70 -9.21 4.51 -10.71
CA HIS A 70 -10.66 4.78 -10.64
C HIS A 70 -11.14 4.85 -9.17
N MET A 71 -10.55 5.77 -8.40
CA MET A 71 -10.88 5.99 -6.98
C MET A 71 -11.51 7.37 -6.80
N MET A 72 -12.56 7.46 -5.98
CA MET A 72 -13.18 8.72 -5.50
C MET A 72 -12.41 9.38 -4.35
N LEU A 73 -11.12 9.08 -4.22
CA LEU A 73 -10.25 9.67 -3.20
C LEU A 73 -9.96 11.15 -3.53
N GLU A 74 -10.20 12.04 -2.57
CA GLU A 74 -9.94 13.49 -2.66
C GLU A 74 -8.66 13.89 -1.94
N HIS A 75 -8.51 13.43 -0.69
CA HIS A 75 -7.44 13.81 0.21
C HIS A 75 -6.63 12.58 0.63
N TRP A 76 -5.35 12.56 0.27
CA TRP A 76 -4.43 11.54 0.75
C TRP A 76 -3.50 12.14 1.81
N MET A 77 -3.87 11.94 3.08
CA MET A 77 -3.11 12.43 4.24
C MET A 77 -2.04 11.41 4.60
N SER A 78 -0.88 11.52 3.97
CA SER A 78 0.24 10.61 4.22
C SER A 78 1.57 11.34 4.11
N GLU A 79 2.59 10.74 4.72
CA GLU A 79 3.98 11.19 4.66
C GLU A 79 4.81 10.07 4.02
N SER A 80 5.91 10.42 3.34
CA SER A 80 6.80 9.41 2.72
C SER A 80 7.33 8.38 3.71
N ARG A 81 7.54 8.79 4.97
CA ARG A 81 7.97 7.88 6.04
C ARG A 81 6.96 6.76 6.33
N HIS A 82 5.70 6.89 5.92
CA HIS A 82 4.68 5.84 6.00
C HIS A 82 4.78 4.83 4.86
N PHE A 83 5.68 5.04 3.89
CA PHE A 83 5.90 4.17 2.75
C PHE A 83 7.41 4.02 2.47
N PRO A 84 8.22 3.58 3.46
CA PRO A 84 9.68 3.67 3.40
C PRO A 84 10.31 2.80 2.29
N SER A 85 9.59 1.80 1.79
CA SER A 85 10.05 0.88 0.73
C SER A 85 9.39 1.13 -0.62
N LEU A 86 8.59 2.20 -0.78
CA LEU A 86 7.80 2.39 -1.98
C LEU A 86 8.68 2.81 -3.16
N GLU A 87 8.82 1.93 -4.12
CA GLU A 87 9.60 2.14 -5.35
C GLU A 87 8.75 2.72 -6.47
N ARG A 88 7.43 2.46 -6.46
CA ARG A 88 6.54 2.86 -7.54
C ARG A 88 5.12 3.16 -7.08
N LEU A 89 4.71 4.39 -7.36
CA LEU A 89 3.34 4.87 -7.25
C LEU A 89 2.73 5.04 -8.64
N VAL A 90 1.53 4.49 -8.86
CA VAL A 90 0.75 4.67 -10.08
C VAL A 90 -0.64 5.17 -9.74
N ILE A 91 -1.01 6.34 -10.27
CA ILE A 91 -2.33 6.92 -10.09
C ILE A 91 -2.98 7.05 -11.46
N ARG A 92 -4.20 6.51 -11.61
CA ARG A 92 -4.95 6.52 -12.86
C ARG A 92 -6.41 6.83 -12.57
N TRP A 93 -6.99 7.76 -13.33
CA TRP A 93 -8.42 8.04 -13.25
C TRP A 93 -8.93 8.40 -11.83
N CYS A 94 -8.06 8.93 -10.96
CA CYS A 94 -8.43 9.47 -9.65
C CYS A 94 -8.62 10.98 -9.80
N PHE A 95 -9.71 11.38 -10.45
CA PHE A 95 -9.92 12.78 -10.88
C PHE A 95 -10.13 13.77 -9.73
N PHE A 96 -10.51 13.27 -8.56
CA PHE A 96 -10.78 14.08 -7.38
C PHE A 96 -9.56 14.28 -6.48
N LEU A 97 -8.49 13.52 -6.70
CA LEU A 97 -7.30 13.55 -5.85
C LEU A 97 -6.60 14.91 -5.98
N VAL A 98 -6.64 15.70 -4.90
CA VAL A 98 -6.15 17.09 -4.89
C VAL A 98 -4.63 17.14 -4.91
N GLU A 99 -3.99 16.31 -4.08
CA GLU A 99 -2.54 16.28 -3.96
C GLU A 99 -2.03 14.87 -3.68
N ILE A 100 -0.79 14.63 -4.11
CA ILE A 100 0.01 13.50 -3.65
C ILE A 100 0.99 13.99 -2.57
N PRO A 101 1.31 13.17 -1.56
CA PRO A 101 2.36 13.50 -0.60
C PRO A 101 3.65 13.90 -1.30
N ARG A 102 4.19 15.07 -0.92
CA ARG A 102 5.29 15.76 -1.63
C ARG A 102 6.59 14.98 -1.69
N ASP A 103 6.78 14.09 -0.73
CA ASP A 103 8.02 13.34 -0.56
C ASP A 103 8.01 12.00 -1.31
N PHE A 104 6.98 11.72 -2.13
CA PHE A 104 7.04 10.66 -3.12
C PHE A 104 7.88 11.11 -4.32
N GLY A 105 9.19 10.88 -4.25
CA GLY A 105 10.17 11.28 -5.27
C GLY A 105 11.47 10.49 -5.22
#